data_AF-A0A1Y2CAU8-F1
#
_entry.id   AF-A0A1Y2CAU8-F1
#
_cell.length_a   1.000
_cell.length_b   1.000
_cell.length_c   1.000
_cell.angle_alpha   90.00
_cell.angle_beta   90.00
_cell.angle_gamma   90.00
#
_symmetry.space_group_name_H-M   'P 1'
#
loop_
_entity.id
_entity.type
_entity.pdbx_description
1 polymer ?
#
loop_
_entity_poly.entity_id
_entity_poly.type
_entity_poly.pdbx_seq_one_letter_code
_entity_poly.pdbx_strand_id
1 'polypeptide(L)'
;MGSPQTYSSSSSQTYCSTSWKSRDPKAIVMITANIIAVSLPLIFVVYAYTSIFLKMQKSVALLKADSESGVNGQNLVSKAEVNTHDKKPATIPEKEQNNLLTQSIVLVSASLIGWAPIFAVILYAVITGDKVPPVVDYVGELFIMLQAVFNPVYLMCRNRELRKCVGKSRKYINYVSKQTKNSTLSA
;
A
#
# COMPACT_ATOMS: atom_id res chain seq x y z
N MET A 1 -14.78 4.58 -43.86
CA MET A 1 -13.82 3.79 -43.05
C MET A 1 -13.97 4.24 -41.61
N GLY A 2 -14.51 3.39 -40.73
CA GLY A 2 -14.64 3.72 -39.31
C GLY A 2 -13.27 3.72 -38.65
N SER A 3 -12.96 4.74 -37.85
CA SER A 3 -11.74 4.76 -37.05
C SER A 3 -11.72 3.54 -36.11
N PRO A 4 -10.58 2.83 -35.97
CA PRO A 4 -10.48 1.72 -35.03
C PRO A 4 -10.84 2.21 -33.63
N GLN A 5 -11.89 1.63 -33.03
CA GLN A 5 -12.29 1.98 -31.68
C GLN A 5 -11.32 1.35 -30.67
N THR A 6 -10.47 2.18 -30.07
CA THR A 6 -9.51 1.78 -29.03
C THR A 6 -10.20 1.28 -27.75
N TYR A 7 -11.42 1.76 -27.50
CA TYR A 7 -12.23 1.43 -26.34
C TYR A 7 -13.42 0.57 -26.77
N SER A 8 -13.67 -0.50 -26.03
CA SER A 8 -14.86 -1.32 -26.17
C SER A 8 -15.54 -1.46 -24.81
N SER A 9 -16.83 -1.77 -24.81
CA SER A 9 -17.49 -2.21 -23.58
C SER A 9 -16.77 -3.46 -23.05
N SER A 10 -16.55 -3.49 -21.74
CA SER A 10 -15.99 -4.65 -21.03
C SER A 10 -16.88 -5.89 -21.22
N SER A 11 -16.35 -7.08 -20.92
CA SER A 11 -17.12 -8.32 -21.07
C SER A 11 -18.34 -8.36 -20.13
N SER A 12 -18.22 -7.70 -18.97
CA SER A 12 -19.29 -7.49 -17.99
C SER A 12 -20.27 -6.38 -18.37
N GLN A 13 -19.96 -5.56 -19.38
CA GLN A 13 -20.75 -4.39 -19.81
C GLN A 13 -20.98 -3.32 -18.72
N THR A 14 -20.28 -3.38 -17.59
CA THR A 14 -20.44 -2.40 -16.50
C THR A 14 -19.54 -1.18 -16.67
N TYR A 15 -18.53 -1.26 -17.53
CA TYR A 15 -17.59 -0.18 -17.84
C TYR A 15 -17.03 -0.29 -19.26
N CYS A 16 -16.44 0.80 -19.75
CA CYS A 16 -15.68 0.83 -21.00
C CYS A 16 -14.19 0.66 -20.69
N SER A 17 -13.53 -0.26 -21.38
CA SER A 17 -12.09 -0.51 -21.22
C SER A 17 -11.37 -0.51 -22.56
N THR A 18 -10.05 -0.41 -22.51
CA THR A 18 -9.21 -0.67 -23.68
C THR A 18 -9.45 -2.10 -24.15
N SER A 19 -9.56 -2.28 -25.47
CA SER A 19 -9.65 -3.63 -26.04
C SER A 19 -8.29 -4.32 -25.89
N TRP A 20 -8.15 -5.13 -24.84
CA TRP A 20 -6.93 -5.89 -24.54
C TRP A 20 -6.57 -6.92 -25.62
N LYS A 21 -7.53 -7.24 -26.50
CA LYS A 21 -7.36 -8.13 -27.64
C LYS A 21 -6.83 -7.43 -28.87
N SER A 22 -7.05 -6.12 -28.99
CA SER A 22 -6.63 -5.41 -30.19
C SER A 22 -5.10 -5.42 -30.27
N ARG A 23 -4.60 -5.83 -31.44
CA ARG A 23 -3.17 -5.76 -31.77
C ARG A 23 -2.81 -4.46 -32.47
N ASP A 24 -3.70 -3.46 -32.41
CA ASP A 24 -3.40 -2.13 -32.90
C ASP A 24 -2.19 -1.55 -32.15
N PRO A 25 -1.27 -0.84 -32.85
CA PRO A 25 -0.06 -0.30 -32.23
C PRO A 25 -0.38 0.62 -31.03
N LYS A 26 -1.51 1.34 -31.07
CA LYS A 26 -1.99 2.16 -29.95
C LYS A 26 -2.34 1.32 -28.72
N ALA A 27 -3.01 0.19 -28.91
CA ALA A 27 -3.36 -0.73 -27.82
C ALA A 27 -2.12 -1.37 -27.22
N ILE A 28 -1.15 -1.77 -28.05
CA ILE A 28 0.13 -2.36 -27.61
C ILE A 28 0.90 -1.38 -26.72
N VAL A 29 1.02 -0.11 -27.12
CA VAL A 29 1.67 0.93 -26.30
C VAL A 29 0.98 1.08 -24.94
N MET A 30 -0.36 1.11 -24.91
CA MET A 30 -1.12 1.24 -23.67
C MET A 30 -0.98 0.01 -22.75
N ILE A 31 -1.00 -1.20 -23.31
CA ILE A 31 -0.76 -2.45 -22.55
C ILE A 31 0.64 -2.42 -21.94
N THR A 32 1.64 -2.03 -22.74
CA THR A 32 3.03 -1.98 -22.30
C THR A 32 3.23 -0.96 -21.18
N ALA A 33 2.64 0.23 -21.31
CA ALA A 33 2.67 1.26 -20.27
C ALA A 33 2.04 0.78 -18.95
N ASN A 34 0.91 0.05 -19.01
CA ASN A 34 0.28 -0.53 -17.82
C ASN A 34 1.16 -1.61 -17.16
N ILE A 35 1.79 -2.49 -17.95
CA ILE A 35 2.72 -3.50 -17.41
C ILE A 35 3.89 -2.84 -16.71
N ILE A 36 4.48 -1.79 -17.29
CA ILE A 36 5.57 -1.02 -16.68
C ILE A 36 5.09 -0.36 -15.38
N ALA A 37 3.91 0.26 -15.40
CA ALA A 37 3.36 0.96 -14.25
C ALA A 37 3.10 0.02 -13.05
N VAL A 38 2.76 -1.25 -13.29
CA VAL A 38 2.55 -2.26 -12.22
C VAL A 38 3.86 -2.93 -11.80
N SER A 39 4.74 -3.25 -12.75
CA SER A 39 5.99 -3.98 -12.46
C SER A 39 7.00 -3.16 -11.67
N LEU A 40 7.14 -1.86 -11.94
CA LEU A 40 8.08 -0.99 -11.23
C LEU A 40 7.81 -0.92 -9.71
N PRO A 41 6.57 -0.62 -9.24
CA PRO A 41 6.23 -0.71 -7.82
C PRO A 41 6.44 -2.10 -7.23
N LEU A 42 6.10 -3.16 -7.96
CA LEU A 42 6.26 -4.54 -7.50
C LEU A 42 7.73 -4.86 -7.20
N ILE A 43 8.62 -4.55 -8.14
CA ILE A 43 10.07 -4.77 -7.97
C ILE A 43 10.60 -3.96 -6.79
N PHE A 44 10.20 -2.69 -6.66
CA PHE A 44 10.60 -1.84 -5.54
C PHE A 44 10.17 -2.42 -4.19
N VAL A 45 8.93 -2.91 -4.09
CA VAL A 45 8.39 -3.52 -2.87
C VAL A 45 9.15 -4.78 -2.51
N VAL A 46 9.35 -5.69 -3.47
CA VAL A 46 10.10 -6.94 -3.25
C VAL A 46 11.52 -6.63 -2.79
N TYR A 47 12.19 -5.67 -3.42
CA TYR A 47 13.51 -5.21 -3.02
C TYR A 47 13.52 -4.65 -1.60
N ALA A 48 12.60 -3.73 -1.29
CA ALA A 48 12.48 -3.11 0.03
C ALA A 48 12.24 -4.17 1.13
N TYR A 49 11.30 -5.10 0.93
CA TYR A 49 11.03 -6.18 1.88
C TYR A 49 12.22 -7.10 2.07
N THR A 50 12.88 -7.50 1.00
CA THR A 50 14.09 -8.34 1.07
C THR A 50 15.17 -7.64 1.88
N SER A 51 15.38 -6.33 1.65
CA SER A 51 16.38 -5.55 2.40
C SER A 51 16.05 -5.43 3.89
N ILE A 52 14.78 -5.24 4.25
CA ILE A 52 14.32 -5.17 5.64
C ILE A 52 14.49 -6.52 6.33
N PHE A 53 14.11 -7.60 5.64
CA PHE A 53 14.24 -8.97 6.14
C PHE A 53 15.70 -9.33 6.42
N LEU A 54 16.61 -9.02 5.48
CA LEU A 54 18.04 -9.25 5.66
C LEU A 54 18.63 -8.45 6.82
N LYS A 55 18.19 -7.20 7.04
CA LYS A 55 18.60 -6.40 8.22
C LYS A 55 18.11 -7.03 9.51
N MET A 56 16.85 -7.48 9.56
CA MET A 56 16.28 -8.13 10.74
C MET A 56 17.03 -9.43 11.09
N GLN A 57 17.36 -10.25 10.10
CA GLN A 57 18.14 -11.47 10.33
C GLN A 57 19.52 -11.17 10.93
N LYS A 58 20.22 -10.15 10.42
CA LYS A 58 21.52 -9.72 10.97
C LYS A 58 21.41 -9.27 12.42
N SER A 59 20.39 -8.49 12.77
CA SER A 59 20.14 -8.06 14.15
C SER A 59 19.88 -9.24 15.10
N VAL A 60 19.11 -10.23 14.66
CA VAL A 60 18.83 -11.44 15.46
C VAL A 60 20.09 -12.28 15.64
N ALA A 61 20.92 -12.42 14.60
CA ALA A 61 22.18 -13.17 14.68
C ALA A 61 23.17 -12.53 15.65
N LEU A 62 23.29 -11.19 15.66
CA LEU A 62 24.15 -10.46 16.60
C LEU A 62 23.69 -10.64 18.05
N LEU A 63 22.39 -10.51 18.33
CA LEU A 63 21.85 -10.72 19.67
C LEU A 63 22.08 -12.14 20.20
N LYS A 64 22.05 -13.13 19.30
CA LYS A 64 22.35 -14.52 19.66
C LYS A 64 23.83 -14.71 20.02
N ALA A 65 24.74 -14.12 19.25
CA ALA A 65 26.18 -14.19 19.53
C ALA A 65 26.57 -13.53 20.86
N ASP A 66 25.93 -12.40 21.19
CA ASP A 66 26.15 -11.72 22.48
C ASP A 66 25.62 -12.55 23.66
N SER A 67 24.45 -13.20 23.48
CA SER A 67 23.86 -14.06 24.52
C SER A 67 24.70 -15.29 24.84
N GLU A 68 25.35 -15.91 23.84
CA GLU A 68 26.21 -17.08 24.04
C GLU A 68 27.53 -16.70 24.73
N SER A 69 28.04 -15.48 24.49
CA SER A 69 29.26 -14.98 25.12
C SER A 69 29.08 -14.62 26.61
N GLY A 70 27.85 -14.29 27.03
CA GLY A 70 27.54 -13.91 28.42
C GLY A 70 27.39 -15.07 29.42
N VAL A 71 27.19 -16.30 28.95
CA VAL A 71 26.90 -17.47 29.82
C VAL A 71 28.19 -18.13 30.35
N ASN A 72 29.35 -17.90 29.73
CA ASN A 72 30.62 -18.52 30.16
C ASN A 72 31.44 -17.66 31.15
N GLY A 73 30.92 -16.52 31.61
CA GLY A 73 31.65 -15.53 32.43
C GLY A 73 31.16 -15.36 33.87
N GLN A 74 30.22 -16.18 34.36
CA GLN A 74 29.81 -16.13 35.77
C GLN A 74 30.64 -17.08 36.63
N ASN A 75 31.92 -16.74 36.81
CA ASN A 75 32.73 -17.08 37.98
C ASN A 75 34.01 -16.23 37.95
N LEU A 76 33.90 -14.91 38.13
CA LEU A 76 34.73 -14.17 39.07
C LEU A 76 34.29 -12.71 39.14
N VAL A 77 34.00 -12.32 40.39
CA VAL A 77 33.89 -10.96 40.89
C VAL A 77 34.95 -10.04 40.29
N SER A 78 34.53 -8.95 39.65
CA SER A 78 34.99 -7.59 39.96
C SER A 78 34.29 -6.56 39.09
N LYS A 79 33.38 -5.82 39.73
CA LYS A 79 33.34 -4.34 39.75
C LYS A 79 34.24 -3.66 38.71
N ALA A 80 33.82 -3.70 37.45
CA ALA A 80 34.27 -2.79 36.42
C ALA A 80 33.03 -2.02 35.96
N GLU A 81 33.04 -0.76 36.33
CA GLU A 81 32.16 0.32 35.90
C GLU A 81 32.11 0.35 34.36
N VAL A 82 31.21 -0.45 33.79
CA VAL A 82 30.82 -0.31 32.39
C VAL A 82 30.05 1.00 32.33
N ASN A 83 30.76 2.04 31.92
CA ASN A 83 30.20 3.29 31.45
C ASN A 83 29.16 2.98 30.36
N THR A 84 27.93 2.77 30.80
CA THR A 84 26.68 2.85 30.02
C THR A 84 26.50 4.29 29.54
N HIS A 85 27.40 4.75 28.68
CA HIS A 85 27.37 6.10 28.14
C HIS A 85 27.63 6.14 26.63
N ASP A 86 27.15 5.13 25.91
CA ASP A 86 26.68 5.31 24.53
C ASP A 86 25.16 5.09 24.50
N LYS A 87 24.45 5.90 25.29
CA LYS A 87 23.06 6.26 24.96
C LYS A 87 23.13 7.03 23.64
N LYS A 88 23.13 6.32 22.52
CA LYS A 88 22.92 6.92 21.20
C LYS A 88 21.62 7.72 21.26
N PRO A 89 21.65 9.06 21.27
CA PRO A 89 20.45 9.86 21.42
C PRO A 89 19.81 10.03 20.06
N ALA A 90 19.01 9.04 19.63
CA ALA A 90 18.15 9.16 18.43
C ALA A 90 17.01 8.11 18.38
N THR A 91 16.48 7.64 19.51
CA THR A 91 15.49 6.55 19.54
C THR A 91 14.04 6.97 19.25
N ILE A 92 13.73 8.27 19.26
CA ILE A 92 12.41 8.81 18.92
C ILE A 92 12.21 8.95 17.40
N PRO A 93 13.14 9.54 16.61
CA PRO A 93 12.94 9.68 15.15
C PRO A 93 12.93 8.34 14.41
N GLU A 94 13.71 7.34 14.85
CA GLU A 94 13.79 6.03 14.17
C GLU A 94 12.48 5.24 14.29
N LYS A 95 11.81 5.28 15.45
CA LYS A 95 10.54 4.55 15.65
C LYS A 95 9.42 5.13 14.81
N GLU A 96 9.37 6.46 14.68
CA GLU A 96 8.37 7.13 13.85
C GLU A 96 8.62 6.90 12.36
N GLN A 97 9.89 6.97 11.92
CA GLN A 97 10.28 6.62 10.55
C GLN A 97 9.93 5.17 10.21
N ASN A 98 10.17 4.22 11.11
CA ASN A 98 9.81 2.81 10.89
C ASN A 98 8.30 2.59 10.83
N ASN A 99 7.51 3.35 11.60
CA ASN A 99 6.04 3.30 11.52
C ASN A 99 5.55 3.84 10.17
N LEU A 100 6.12 4.95 9.68
CA LEU A 100 5.79 5.52 8.37
C LEU A 100 6.17 4.56 7.23
N LEU A 101 7.34 3.92 7.32
CA LEU A 101 7.78 2.90 6.37
C LEU A 101 6.85 1.68 6.39
N THR A 102 6.50 1.18 7.58
CA THR A 102 5.56 0.06 7.71
C THR A 102 4.19 0.43 7.13
N GLN A 103 3.74 1.66 7.35
CA GLN A 103 2.48 2.16 6.82
C GLN A 103 2.49 2.23 5.28
N SER A 104 3.55 2.78 4.67
CA SER A 104 3.67 2.83 3.21
C SER A 104 3.73 1.42 2.62
N ILE A 105 4.47 0.53 3.25
CA ILE A 105 4.59 -0.88 2.86
C ILE A 105 3.22 -1.57 2.82
N VAL A 106 2.39 -1.40 3.86
CA VAL A 106 1.04 -2.02 3.91
C VAL A 106 0.13 -1.46 2.82
N LEU A 107 0.21 -0.16 2.54
CA LEU A 107 -0.59 0.45 1.47
C LEU A 107 -0.18 -0.07 0.09
N VAL A 108 1.13 -0.21 -0.16
CA VAL A 108 1.59 -0.73 -1.44
C VAL A 108 1.29 -2.22 -1.58
N SER A 109 1.44 -3.03 -0.53
CA SER A 109 1.09 -4.46 -0.60
C SER A 109 -0.41 -4.67 -0.82
N ALA A 110 -1.27 -3.94 -0.10
CA ALA A 110 -2.71 -3.96 -0.33
C ALA A 110 -3.04 -3.51 -1.76
N SER A 111 -2.29 -2.55 -2.30
CA SER A 111 -2.44 -2.13 -3.69
C SER A 111 -2.12 -3.25 -4.67
N LEU A 112 -0.99 -3.93 -4.50
CA LEU A 112 -0.62 -5.04 -5.38
C LEU A 112 -1.64 -6.17 -5.34
N ILE A 113 -2.21 -6.46 -4.16
CA ILE A 113 -3.25 -7.48 -4.00
C ILE A 113 -4.54 -7.08 -4.73
N GLY A 114 -4.96 -5.81 -4.65
CA GLY A 114 -6.16 -5.31 -5.34
C GLY A 114 -6.02 -5.33 -6.86
N TRP A 115 -4.84 -5.03 -7.40
CA TRP A 115 -4.58 -5.06 -8.84
C TRP A 115 -4.23 -6.44 -9.40
N ALA A 116 -3.86 -7.42 -8.56
CA ALA A 116 -3.42 -8.73 -9.02
C ALA A 116 -4.47 -9.50 -9.86
N PRO A 117 -5.77 -9.56 -9.47
CA PRO A 117 -6.78 -10.26 -10.26
C PRO A 117 -6.95 -9.67 -11.67
N ILE A 118 -7.05 -8.33 -11.79
CA ILE A 118 -7.21 -7.69 -13.09
C ILE A 118 -5.95 -7.84 -13.95
N PHE A 119 -4.76 -7.79 -13.34
CA PHE A 119 -3.51 -7.99 -14.05
C PHE A 119 -3.42 -9.43 -14.61
N ALA A 120 -3.82 -10.43 -13.83
CA ALA A 120 -3.88 -11.82 -14.30
C ALA A 120 -4.86 -11.99 -15.47
N VAL A 121 -6.01 -11.32 -15.42
CA VAL A 121 -7.00 -11.30 -16.51
C VAL A 121 -6.44 -10.68 -17.78
N ILE A 122 -5.78 -9.52 -17.67
CA ILE A 122 -5.16 -8.84 -18.81
C ILE A 122 -4.08 -9.74 -19.41
N LEU A 123 -3.21 -10.32 -18.58
CA LEU A 123 -2.15 -11.21 -19.04
C LEU A 123 -2.71 -12.45 -19.74
N TYR A 124 -3.75 -13.07 -19.17
CA TYR A 124 -4.45 -14.19 -19.81
C TYR A 124 -5.01 -13.80 -21.17
N ALA A 125 -5.71 -12.67 -21.28
CA ALA A 125 -6.28 -12.17 -22.53
C ALA A 125 -5.21 -11.86 -23.58
N VAL A 126 -4.06 -11.31 -23.17
CA VAL A 126 -2.94 -10.99 -24.05
C VAL A 126 -2.24 -12.25 -24.57
N ILE A 127 -2.07 -13.27 -23.73
CA ILE A 127 -1.39 -14.53 -24.09
C ILE A 127 -2.30 -15.40 -24.97
N THR A 128 -3.55 -15.61 -24.56
CA THR A 128 -4.47 -16.54 -25.24
C THR A 128 -5.21 -15.90 -26.42
N GLY A 129 -5.47 -14.60 -26.37
CA GLY A 129 -6.39 -13.95 -27.30
C GLY A 129 -7.87 -14.27 -27.03
N ASP A 130 -8.17 -15.05 -26.00
CA ASP A 130 -9.53 -15.53 -25.70
C ASP A 130 -10.37 -14.50 -24.94
N LYS A 131 -11.70 -14.69 -24.98
CA LYS A 131 -12.63 -13.79 -24.29
C LYS A 131 -12.61 -14.15 -22.81
N VAL A 132 -12.38 -13.15 -21.97
CA VAL A 132 -12.43 -13.32 -20.52
C VAL A 132 -13.89 -13.53 -20.11
N PRO A 133 -14.20 -14.52 -19.25
CA PRO A 133 -15.53 -14.68 -18.71
C PRO A 133 -15.99 -13.40 -17.98
N PRO A 134 -17.22 -12.91 -18.20
CA PRO A 134 -17.72 -11.67 -17.58
C PRO A 134 -17.64 -11.66 -16.04
N VAL A 135 -17.79 -12.83 -15.41
CA VAL A 135 -17.71 -12.97 -13.95
C VAL A 135 -16.30 -12.67 -13.43
N VAL A 136 -15.26 -13.14 -14.12
CA VAL A 136 -13.86 -12.94 -13.71
C VAL A 136 -13.46 -11.48 -13.88
N ASP A 137 -13.89 -10.86 -14.99
CA ASP A 137 -13.73 -9.44 -15.29
C ASP A 137 -14.35 -8.57 -14.18
N TYR A 138 -15.62 -8.84 -13.83
CA TYR A 138 -16.32 -8.14 -12.76
C TYR A 138 -15.68 -8.30 -11.38
N VAL A 139 -15.23 -9.51 -11.03
CA VAL A 139 -14.53 -9.75 -9.76
C VAL A 139 -13.23 -8.96 -9.73
N GLY A 140 -12.46 -8.91 -10.82
CA GLY A 140 -11.24 -8.11 -10.90
C GLY A 140 -11.49 -6.63 -10.59
N GLU A 141 -12.55 -6.07 -11.16
CA GLU A 141 -12.96 -4.68 -10.91
C GLU A 141 -13.39 -4.45 -9.45
N LEU A 142 -14.11 -5.39 -8.86
CA LEU A 142 -14.52 -5.30 -7.45
C LEU A 142 -13.32 -5.20 -6.51
N PHE A 143 -12.23 -5.92 -6.79
CA PHE A 143 -10.99 -5.83 -5.99
C PHE A 143 -10.33 -4.44 -6.08
N ILE A 144 -10.31 -3.83 -7.26
CA ILE A 144 -9.81 -2.45 -7.44
C ILE A 144 -10.66 -1.47 -6.63
N MET A 145 -11.98 -1.60 -6.69
CA MET A 145 -12.91 -0.75 -5.93
C MET A 145 -12.73 -0.91 -4.42
N LEU A 146 -12.59 -2.15 -3.93
CA LEU A 146 -12.34 -2.42 -2.51
C LEU A 146 -11.01 -1.80 -2.07
N GLN A 147 -9.96 -1.91 -2.89
CA GLN A 147 -8.67 -1.28 -2.62
C GLN A 147 -8.77 0.25 -2.57
N ALA A 148 -9.52 0.87 -3.49
CA ALA A 148 -9.72 2.31 -3.52
C ALA A 148 -10.36 2.83 -2.23
N VAL A 149 -11.25 2.06 -1.61
CA VAL A 149 -11.85 2.36 -0.30
C VAL A 149 -10.90 2.02 0.85
N PHE A 150 -10.16 0.91 0.75
CA PHE A 150 -9.25 0.46 1.80
C PHE A 150 -8.16 1.48 2.11
N ASN A 151 -7.57 2.12 1.10
CA ASN A 151 -6.45 3.05 1.30
C ASN A 151 -6.81 4.25 2.22
N PRO A 152 -7.86 5.06 1.93
CA PRO A 152 -8.32 6.11 2.84
C PRO A 152 -8.70 5.60 4.23
N VAL A 153 -9.40 4.46 4.32
CA VAL A 153 -9.83 3.88 5.60
C VAL A 153 -8.62 3.48 6.45
N TYR A 154 -7.65 2.80 5.86
CA TYR A 154 -6.42 2.40 6.54
C TYR A 154 -5.62 3.62 7.03
N LEU A 155 -5.47 4.64 6.17
CA LEU A 155 -4.82 5.91 6.52
C LEU A 155 -5.53 6.60 7.69
N MET A 156 -6.85 6.68 7.66
CA MET A 156 -7.65 7.24 8.75
C MET A 156 -7.50 6.45 10.05
N CYS A 157 -7.44 5.13 10.00
CA CYS A 157 -7.30 4.31 11.20
C CYS A 157 -5.91 4.44 11.84
N ARG A 158 -4.84 4.54 11.04
CA ARG A 158 -3.45 4.51 11.53
C ARG A 158 -2.91 5.90 11.87
N ASN A 159 -3.29 6.94 11.13
CA ASN A 159 -2.75 8.27 11.36
C ASN A 159 -3.55 9.01 12.45
N ARG A 160 -2.95 9.13 13.65
CA ARG A 160 -3.56 9.82 14.80
C ARG A 160 -3.81 11.30 14.53
N GLU A 161 -2.95 11.96 13.76
CA GLU A 161 -3.11 13.37 13.41
C GLU A 161 -4.27 13.58 12.44
N LEU A 162 -4.44 12.70 11.45
CA LEU A 162 -5.62 12.73 10.58
C LEU A 162 -6.92 12.55 11.37
N ARG A 163 -6.95 11.63 12.34
CA ARG A 163 -8.14 11.45 13.21
C ARG A 163 -8.46 12.69 14.03
N LYS A 164 -7.43 13.39 14.55
CA LYS A 164 -7.63 14.65 15.26
C LYS A 164 -8.18 15.73 14.33
N CYS A 165 -7.64 15.86 13.12
CA CYS A 165 -8.13 16.80 12.11
C CYS A 165 -9.59 16.52 11.73
N VAL A 166 -9.93 15.28 11.39
CA VAL A 166 -11.31 14.87 11.08
C VAL A 166 -12.25 15.16 12.25
N GLY A 167 -11.82 14.89 13.49
CA GLY A 167 -12.57 15.21 14.69
C GLY A 167 -12.83 16.73 14.87
N LYS A 168 -11.83 17.57 14.58
CA LYS A 168 -11.97 19.04 14.60
C LYS A 168 -12.94 19.52 13.51
N SER A 169 -12.78 19.05 12.27
CA SER A 169 -13.68 19.40 11.15
C SER A 169 -15.13 19.01 11.44
N ARG A 170 -15.37 17.83 12.03
CA ARG A 170 -16.71 17.39 12.42
C ARG A 170 -17.35 18.33 13.46
N LYS A 171 -16.58 18.79 14.45
CA LYS A 171 -17.06 19.76 15.45
C LYS A 171 -17.39 21.11 14.81
N TYR A 172 -16.56 21.59 13.89
CA TYR A 172 -16.80 22.84 13.16
C TYR A 172 -18.07 22.77 12.30
N ILE A 173 -18.26 21.69 11.54
CA ILE A 173 -19.48 21.49 10.72
C ILE A 173 -20.74 21.50 11.61
N ASN A 174 -20.69 20.82 12.76
CA ASN A 174 -21.80 20.81 13.71
C ASN A 174 -22.09 22.19 14.30
N TYR A 175 -21.05 22.99 14.54
CA TYR A 175 -21.19 24.37 15.01
C TYR A 175 -21.87 25.27 13.97
N VAL A 176 -21.40 25.23 12.72
CA VAL A 176 -21.97 26.01 11.60
C VAL A 176 -23.42 25.59 11.35
N SER A 177 -23.71 24.28 11.34
CA SER A 177 -25.08 23.78 11.17
C SER A 177 -26.05 24.27 12.24
N LYS A 178 -25.59 24.45 13.50
CA LYS A 178 -26.41 25.04 14.58
C LYS A 178 -26.66 26.54 14.38
N GLN A 179 -25.64 27.29 14.00
CA GLN A 179 -25.76 28.72 13.68
C GLN A 179 -26.79 28.95 12.58
N THR A 180 -26.72 28.20 11.47
CA THR A 180 -27.66 28.32 10.35
C THR A 180 -29.11 28.07 10.77
N LYS A 181 -29.36 27.04 11.60
CA LYS A 181 -30.72 26.75 12.11
C LYS A 181 -31.28 27.88 12.97
N ASN A 182 -30.45 28.52 13.79
CA ASN A 182 -30.87 29.62 14.66
C ASN A 182 -31.16 30.90 13.86
N SER A 183 -30.42 31.16 12.78
CA SER A 183 -30.68 32.30 11.89
C SER A 183 -31.99 32.14 11.12
N THR A 184 -32.36 30.93 10.70
CA THR A 184 -33.63 30.67 9.99
C THR A 184 -34.87 30.71 10.87
N LEU A 185 -34.74 30.56 12.18
CA LEU A 185 -35.86 30.65 13.13
C LEU A 185 -36.16 32.09 13.57
N SER A 186 -35.26 33.03 13.28
CA SER A 186 -35.38 34.44 13.65
C SER A 186 -35.87 35.33 12.50
N ALA A 187 -36.19 34.74 11.35
CA ALA A 187 -36.70 35.40 10.14
C ALA A 187 -38.14 34.94 9.87
#